data_AF-A0A7Y5EDT3-F1
#
_entry.id   AF-A0A7Y5EDT3-F1
#
_cell.length_a   1.000
_cell.length_b   1.000
_cell.length_c   1.000
_cell.angle_alpha   90.00
_cell.angle_beta   90.00
_cell.angle_gamma   90.00
#
_symmetry.space_group_name_H-M   'P 1'
#
loop_
_entity.id
_entity.type
_entity.pdbx_description
1 polymer ?
#
loop_
_entity_poly.entity_id
_entity_poly.type
_entity_poly.pdbx_seq_one_letter_code
_entity_poly.pdbx_strand_id
1 'polypeptide(L)'
;MDDSDYLRLLTIQAEQANAFLSNARKWERERWVCQRLLQGLNIPYRSEDFTPAGQEPPDVLFRDAAFEVFFVLDEGRRLNDEWREELQRRRSAFSLAQLVRREARPRRISATELLGRLAPTLRKKAHNYRERGLELNELDIIAFSSLKREVLD
;
A
#
# COMPACT_ATOMS: atom_id res chain seq x y z
N MET A 1 18.12 7.69 26.43
CA MET A 1 18.29 7.04 25.11
C MET A 1 19.21 7.96 24.33
N ASP A 2 20.38 7.47 23.92
CA ASP A 2 21.36 8.21 23.12
C ASP A 2 20.91 8.29 21.65
N ASP A 3 21.37 9.29 20.91
CA ASP A 3 21.06 9.51 19.50
C ASP A 3 21.46 8.29 18.64
N SER A 4 22.53 7.59 19.02
CA SER A 4 22.95 6.33 18.38
C SER A 4 21.95 5.19 18.59
N ASP A 5 21.44 5.04 19.82
CA ASP A 5 20.41 4.04 20.14
C ASP A 5 19.10 4.33 19.41
N TYR A 6 18.74 5.61 19.29
CA TYR A 6 17.55 6.04 18.56
C TYR A 6 17.68 5.82 17.05
N LEU A 7 18.84 6.12 16.45
CA LEU A 7 19.14 5.81 15.04
C LEU A 7 19.09 4.30 14.76
N ARG A 8 19.61 3.47 15.68
CA ARG A 8 19.53 2.02 15.56
C ARG A 8 18.08 1.51 15.63
N LEU A 9 17.26 2.07 16.52
CA LEU A 9 15.83 1.75 16.62
C LEU A 9 15.07 2.15 15.34
N LEU A 10 15.33 3.34 14.79
CA LEU A 10 14.74 3.80 13.53
C LEU A 10 15.16 2.95 12.32
N THR A 11 16.38 2.42 12.35
CA THR A 11 16.89 1.50 11.33
C THR A 11 16.20 0.14 11.42
N ILE A 12 16.07 -0.44 12.63
CA ILE A 12 15.34 -1.70 12.84
C ILE A 12 13.86 -1.56 12.44
N GLN A 13 13.21 -0.45 12.78
CA GLN A 13 11.83 -0.18 12.34
C GLN A 13 11.72 -0.07 10.82
N ALA A 14 12.68 0.59 10.15
CA ALA A 14 12.72 0.64 8.69
C ALA A 14 12.93 -0.74 8.06
N GLU A 15 13.82 -1.56 8.63
CA GLU A 15 14.07 -2.92 8.16
C GLU A 15 12.83 -3.80 8.30
N GLN A 16 12.10 -3.69 9.41
CA GLN A 16 10.84 -4.40 9.64
C GLN A 16 9.74 -3.96 8.67
N ALA A 17 9.60 -2.65 8.43
CA ALA A 17 8.65 -2.11 7.45
C ALA A 17 8.99 -2.54 6.01
N ASN A 18 10.28 -2.57 5.68
CA ASN A 18 10.77 -2.96 4.35
C ASN A 18 10.60 -4.46 4.11
N ALA A 19 10.85 -5.29 5.13
CA ALA A 19 10.57 -6.72 5.09
C ALA A 19 9.08 -6.97 4.85
N PHE A 20 8.20 -6.28 5.60
CA PHE A 20 6.74 -6.38 5.50
C PHE A 20 6.19 -6.01 4.12
N LEU A 21 6.78 -5.00 3.46
CA LEU A 21 6.28 -4.47 2.19
C LEU A 21 6.93 -5.11 0.95
N SER A 22 7.94 -5.96 1.14
CA SER A 22 8.61 -6.69 0.05
C SER A 22 7.68 -7.64 -0.71
N ASN A 23 8.05 -8.01 -1.95
CA ASN A 23 7.27 -8.94 -2.78
C ASN A 23 7.04 -10.32 -2.14
N ALA A 24 7.90 -10.74 -1.20
CA ALA A 24 7.77 -12.02 -0.48
C ALA A 24 6.53 -12.08 0.43
N ARG A 25 5.85 -10.95 0.65
CA ARG A 25 4.69 -10.79 1.53
C ARG A 25 3.50 -10.16 0.81
N LYS A 26 3.31 -10.47 -0.48
CA LYS A 26 2.18 -9.99 -1.29
C LYS A 26 0.85 -10.12 -0.54
N TRP A 27 0.55 -11.33 -0.06
CA TRP A 27 -0.68 -11.62 0.69
C TRP A 27 -0.79 -10.83 2.00
N GLU A 28 0.30 -10.71 2.78
CA GLU A 28 0.25 -9.93 4.03
C GLU A 28 -0.05 -8.45 3.76
N ARG A 29 0.48 -7.91 2.66
CA ARG A 29 0.28 -6.52 2.25
C ARG A 29 -1.16 -6.27 1.81
N GLU A 30 -1.75 -7.19 1.04
CA GLU A 30 -3.14 -7.07 0.58
C GLU A 30 -4.12 -7.24 1.74
N ARG A 31 -3.86 -8.20 2.64
CA ARG A 31 -4.59 -8.34 3.91
C ARG A 31 -4.49 -7.06 4.74
N TRP A 32 -3.30 -6.45 4.83
CA TRP A 32 -3.11 -5.21 5.57
C TRP A 32 -3.92 -4.05 5.01
N VAL A 33 -4.02 -3.92 3.68
CA VAL A 33 -4.90 -2.92 3.04
C VAL A 33 -6.36 -3.16 3.45
N CYS A 34 -6.84 -4.41 3.40
CA CYS A 34 -8.19 -4.77 3.83
C CYS A 34 -8.42 -4.40 5.30
N GLN A 35 -7.47 -4.74 6.17
CA GLN A 35 -7.52 -4.36 7.59
C GLN A 35 -7.61 -2.85 7.80
N ARG A 36 -6.81 -2.03 7.08
CA ARG A 36 -6.88 -0.56 7.17
C ARG A 36 -8.25 -0.03 6.77
N LEU A 37 -8.83 -0.58 5.69
CA LEU A 37 -10.18 -0.22 5.25
C LEU A 37 -11.21 -0.52 6.35
N LEU A 38 -11.23 -1.74 6.87
CA LEU A 38 -12.18 -2.14 7.91
C LEU A 38 -12.02 -1.31 9.20
N GLN A 39 -10.79 -0.97 9.58
CA GLN A 39 -10.54 -0.05 10.70
C GLN A 39 -11.11 1.34 10.44
N GLY A 40 -10.89 1.91 9.25
CA GLY A 40 -11.42 3.22 8.88
C GLY A 40 -12.96 3.25 8.85
N LEU A 41 -13.58 2.11 8.53
CA LEU A 41 -15.03 1.93 8.56
C LEU A 41 -15.57 1.50 9.93
N ASN A 42 -14.70 1.37 10.95
CA ASN A 42 -15.05 0.86 12.28
C ASN A 42 -15.75 -0.51 12.27
N ILE A 43 -15.35 -1.40 11.34
CA ILE A 43 -15.85 -2.77 11.23
C ILE A 43 -14.92 -3.69 12.03
N PRO A 44 -15.44 -4.41 13.04
CA PRO A 44 -14.63 -5.33 13.82
C PRO A 44 -14.24 -6.56 13.00
N TYR A 45 -12.98 -6.98 13.12
CA TYR A 45 -12.43 -8.17 12.48
C TYR A 45 -11.42 -8.86 13.40
N ARG A 46 -11.15 -10.13 13.12
CA ARG A 46 -10.01 -10.88 13.66
C ARG A 46 -9.05 -11.27 12.55
N SER A 47 -7.82 -11.64 12.91
CA SER A 47 -6.79 -11.97 11.91
C SER A 47 -7.12 -13.24 11.13
N GLU A 48 -7.85 -14.16 11.76
CA GLU A 48 -8.36 -15.42 11.19
C GLU A 48 -9.56 -15.23 10.25
N ASP A 49 -10.19 -14.05 10.25
CA ASP A 49 -11.32 -13.76 9.34
C ASP A 49 -10.86 -13.59 7.87
N PHE A 50 -9.54 -13.50 7.63
CA PHE A 50 -8.96 -13.30 6.30
C PHE A 50 -8.34 -14.58 5.77
N THR A 51 -8.72 -14.95 4.55
CA THR A 51 -8.11 -16.08 3.83
C THR A 51 -7.63 -15.65 2.45
N PRO A 52 -6.54 -16.23 1.93
CA PRO A 52 -6.20 -16.09 0.51
C PRO A 52 -7.28 -16.77 -0.34
N ALA A 53 -7.59 -16.20 -1.51
CA ALA A 53 -8.40 -16.92 -2.48
C ALA A 53 -7.61 -18.13 -3.03
N GLY A 54 -8.32 -19.23 -3.35
CA GLY A 54 -7.71 -20.38 -4.02
C GLY A 54 -7.29 -20.07 -5.47
N GLN A 55 -7.91 -19.07 -6.09
CA GLN A 55 -7.60 -18.58 -7.42
C GLN A 55 -7.83 -17.07 -7.47
N GLU A 56 -6.85 -16.31 -7.97
CA GLU A 56 -6.95 -14.85 -8.11
C GLU A 56 -7.60 -14.46 -9.44
N PRO A 57 -8.48 -13.43 -9.49
CA PRO A 57 -9.03 -12.63 -8.39
C PRO A 57 -10.18 -13.36 -7.65
N PRO A 58 -10.50 -13.00 -6.39
CA PRO A 58 -9.93 -11.89 -5.60
C PRO A 58 -8.57 -12.21 -4.95
N ASP A 59 -7.92 -11.22 -4.33
CA ASP A 59 -6.68 -11.41 -3.57
C ASP A 59 -6.96 -11.89 -2.12
N VAL A 60 -8.02 -11.35 -1.49
CA VAL A 60 -8.35 -11.60 -0.08
C VAL A 60 -9.84 -11.85 0.09
N LEU A 61 -10.20 -12.93 0.77
CA LEU A 61 -11.57 -13.19 1.21
C LEU A 61 -11.74 -12.74 2.67
N PHE A 62 -12.85 -12.07 2.96
CA PHE A 62 -13.24 -11.66 4.30
C PHE A 62 -14.75 -11.78 4.46
N ARG A 63 -15.21 -12.80 5.20
CA ARG A 63 -16.65 -13.14 5.31
C ARG A 63 -17.25 -13.29 3.91
N ASP A 64 -18.24 -12.47 3.56
CA ASP A 64 -18.89 -12.48 2.25
C ASP A 64 -18.21 -11.56 1.22
N ALA A 65 -17.15 -10.84 1.60
CA ALA A 65 -16.44 -9.91 0.72
C ALA A 65 -15.27 -10.59 -0.02
N ALA A 66 -15.11 -10.21 -1.29
CA ALA A 66 -14.13 -10.75 -2.23
C ALA A 66 -13.18 -9.62 -2.68
N PHE A 67 -12.22 -9.26 -1.82
CA PHE A 67 -11.38 -8.09 -2.01
C PHE A 67 -10.29 -8.29 -3.06
N GLU A 68 -10.35 -7.46 -4.09
CA GLU A 68 -9.33 -7.35 -5.13
C GLU A 68 -8.55 -6.05 -4.93
N VAL A 69 -7.28 -6.17 -4.53
CA VAL A 69 -6.48 -5.06 -4.05
C VAL A 69 -5.57 -4.54 -5.15
N PHE A 70 -5.44 -3.22 -5.25
CA PHE A 70 -4.38 -2.61 -6.04
C PHE A 70 -3.85 -1.33 -5.44
N PHE A 71 -2.65 -0.96 -5.88
CA PHE A 71 -1.91 0.18 -5.37
C PHE A 71 -1.86 1.29 -6.42
N VAL A 72 -2.12 2.52 -5.96
CA VAL A 72 -1.98 3.75 -6.75
C VAL A 72 -0.90 4.60 -6.09
N LEU A 73 0.21 4.81 -6.80
CA LEU A 73 1.38 5.56 -6.36
C LEU A 73 1.65 6.69 -7.37
N ASP A 74 2.50 7.68 -7.02
CA ASP A 74 2.90 8.66 -8.04
C ASP A 74 3.68 7.97 -9.18
N GLU A 75 3.67 8.60 -10.36
CA GLU A 75 4.40 8.11 -11.52
C GLU A 75 5.89 7.90 -11.22
N GLY A 76 6.43 6.78 -11.72
CA GLY A 76 7.82 6.38 -11.48
C GLY A 76 8.10 5.88 -10.05
N ARG A 77 7.14 5.95 -9.14
CA ARG A 77 7.28 5.36 -7.80
C ARG A 77 6.90 3.89 -7.84
N ARG A 78 7.76 3.06 -7.25
CA ARG A 78 7.43 1.67 -6.91
C ARG A 78 7.49 1.54 -5.40
N LEU A 79 6.54 0.79 -4.85
CA LEU A 79 6.47 0.54 -3.41
C LEU A 79 7.84 0.07 -2.88
N ASN A 80 8.47 -0.87 -3.57
CA ASN A 80 9.77 -1.46 -3.16
C ASN A 80 10.96 -0.48 -3.24
N ASP A 81 10.92 0.53 -4.10
CA ASP A 81 12.07 1.40 -4.34
C ASP A 81 12.21 2.43 -3.21
N GLU A 82 11.09 2.99 -2.73
CA GLU A 82 11.12 3.96 -1.63
C GLU A 82 11.62 3.37 -0.32
N TRP A 83 11.20 2.15 0.00
CA TRP A 83 11.63 1.51 1.25
C TRP A 83 13.09 1.08 1.18
N ARG A 84 13.60 0.66 0.02
CA ARG A 84 15.05 0.44 -0.18
C ARG A 84 15.85 1.73 -0.03
N GLU A 85 15.40 2.82 -0.64
CA GLU A 85 16.06 4.13 -0.53
C GLU A 85 16.03 4.66 0.90
N GLU A 86 14.92 4.47 1.61
CA GLU A 86 14.77 4.89 3.01
C GLU A 86 15.64 4.04 3.95
N LEU A 87 15.69 2.73 3.73
CA LEU A 87 16.57 1.81 4.48
C LEU A 87 18.05 2.14 4.24
N GLN A 88 18.45 2.33 2.98
CA GLN A 88 19.83 2.67 2.64
C GLN A 88 20.23 4.02 3.26
N ARG A 89 19.34 5.01 3.27
CA ARG A 89 19.60 6.29 3.92
C ARG A 89 19.76 6.15 5.42
N ARG A 90 18.87 5.43 6.11
CA ARG A 90 18.94 5.24 7.57
C ARG A 90 20.20 4.48 7.99
N ARG A 91 20.59 3.47 7.21
CA ARG A 91 21.87 2.76 7.39
C ARG A 91 23.10 3.67 7.23
N SER A 92 23.01 4.66 6.35
CA SER A 92 24.10 5.59 6.06
C SER A 92 24.05 6.89 6.86
N ALA A 93 23.06 7.08 7.74
CA ALA A 93 22.91 8.29 8.53
C ALA A 93 23.76 8.20 9.81
N PHE A 94 24.63 9.19 10.00
CA PHE A 94 25.49 9.33 11.18
C PHE A 94 24.92 10.33 12.20
N SER A 95 23.84 11.05 11.86
CA SER A 95 23.12 11.95 12.78
C SER A 95 21.65 12.14 12.39
N LEU A 96 20.81 12.52 13.36
CA LEU A 96 19.39 12.77 13.14
C LEU A 96 19.12 13.93 12.18
N ALA A 97 20.00 14.92 12.14
CA ALA A 97 19.91 16.05 11.20
C ALA A 97 20.00 15.59 9.74
N GLN A 98 20.71 14.50 9.44
CA GLN A 98 20.79 13.91 8.10
C GLN A 98 19.51 13.17 7.67
N LEU A 99 18.61 12.90 8.62
CA LEU A 99 17.29 12.32 8.36
C LEU A 99 16.20 13.38 8.15
N VAL A 100 16.47 14.65 8.47
CA VAL A 100 15.52 15.76 8.29
C VAL A 100 15.34 16.04 6.79
N ARG A 101 14.10 15.95 6.31
CA ARG A 101 13.74 16.28 4.92
C ARG A 101 13.05 17.63 4.82
N ARG A 102 13.39 18.37 3.76
CA ARG A 102 12.50 19.37 3.17
C ARG A 102 11.63 18.66 2.14
N GLU A 103 10.45 18.20 2.55
CA GLU A 103 9.49 17.66 1.59
C GLU A 103 8.77 18.81 0.88
N ALA A 104 8.67 18.71 -0.43
CA ALA A 104 7.86 19.64 -1.21
C ALA A 104 6.41 19.54 -0.71
N ARG A 105 5.73 20.68 -0.56
CA ARG A 105 4.32 20.67 -0.19
C ARG A 105 3.53 19.93 -1.28
N PRO A 106 2.72 18.93 -0.93
CA PRO A 106 1.91 18.23 -1.92
C PRO A 106 0.89 19.17 -2.54
N ARG A 107 0.64 18.98 -3.85
CA ARG A 107 -0.43 19.66 -4.58
C ARG A 107 -1.78 19.12 -4.12
N ARG A 108 -2.75 19.99 -3.89
CA ARG A 108 -4.12 19.53 -3.63
C ARG A 108 -4.79 19.07 -4.91
N ILE A 109 -5.53 17.97 -4.83
CA ILE A 109 -6.29 17.41 -5.94
C ILE A 109 -7.74 17.16 -5.53
N SER A 110 -8.63 17.31 -6.49
CA SER A 110 -10.04 16.97 -6.31
C SER A 110 -10.27 15.45 -6.24
N ALA A 111 -11.42 15.03 -5.74
CA ALA A 111 -11.85 13.63 -5.79
C ALA A 111 -11.90 13.09 -7.24
N THR A 112 -12.33 13.91 -8.19
CA THR A 112 -12.35 13.56 -9.62
C THR A 112 -10.96 13.29 -10.17
N GLU A 113 -9.97 14.12 -9.82
CA GLU A 113 -8.57 13.88 -10.21
C GLU A 113 -8.03 12.59 -9.59
N LEU A 114 -8.32 12.34 -8.31
CA LEU A 114 -7.95 11.09 -7.64
C LEU A 114 -8.53 9.88 -8.36
N LEU A 115 -9.83 9.88 -8.67
CA LEU A 115 -10.49 8.83 -9.45
C LEU A 115 -9.83 8.65 -10.83
N GLY A 116 -9.41 9.75 -11.46
CA GLY A 116 -8.63 9.73 -12.69
C GLY A 116 -7.32 8.93 -12.58
N ARG A 117 -6.68 8.90 -11.40
CA ARG A 117 -5.46 8.10 -11.14
C ARG A 117 -5.73 6.60 -10.99
N LEU A 118 -6.93 6.22 -10.57
CA LEU A 118 -7.33 4.81 -10.47
C LEU A 118 -7.69 4.22 -11.84
N ALA A 119 -8.23 5.05 -12.74
CA ALA A 119 -8.83 4.60 -13.99
C ALA A 119 -7.92 3.72 -14.89
N PRO A 120 -6.61 4.00 -15.08
CA PRO A 120 -5.76 3.15 -15.92
C PRO A 120 -5.66 1.70 -15.40
N THR A 121 -5.48 1.54 -14.09
CA THR A 121 -5.37 0.20 -13.46
C THR A 121 -6.70 -0.53 -13.52
N LEU A 122 -7.81 0.17 -13.24
CA LEU A 122 -9.15 -0.42 -13.31
C LEU A 122 -9.51 -0.88 -14.74
N ARG A 123 -9.22 -0.06 -15.76
CA ARG A 123 -9.44 -0.43 -17.17
C ARG A 123 -8.64 -1.67 -17.55
N LYS A 124 -7.37 -1.73 -17.15
CA LYS A 124 -6.50 -2.88 -17.42
C LYS A 124 -7.01 -4.15 -16.73
N LYS A 125 -7.38 -4.08 -15.45
CA LYS A 125 -7.95 -5.22 -14.72
C LYS A 125 -9.27 -5.68 -15.34
N ALA A 126 -10.20 -4.76 -15.61
CA ALA A 126 -11.48 -5.08 -16.21
C ALA A 126 -11.33 -5.75 -17.58
N HIS A 127 -10.41 -5.28 -18.43
CA HIS A 127 -10.11 -5.93 -19.70
C HIS A 127 -9.54 -7.34 -19.47
N ASN A 128 -8.47 -7.47 -18.69
CA ASN A 128 -7.82 -8.75 -18.45
C ASN A 128 -8.75 -9.81 -17.82
N TYR A 129 -9.66 -9.39 -16.95
CA TYR A 129 -10.56 -10.30 -16.25
C TYR A 129 -11.70 -10.76 -17.16
N ARG A 130 -12.21 -9.88 -18.04
CA ARG A 130 -13.17 -10.26 -19.08
C ARG A 130 -12.58 -11.23 -20.09
N GLU A 131 -11.34 -11.01 -20.52
CA GLU A 131 -10.63 -11.95 -21.42
C GLU A 131 -10.46 -13.34 -20.79
N ARG A 132 -10.44 -13.42 -19.46
CA ARG A 132 -10.40 -14.68 -18.70
C ARG A 132 -11.78 -15.28 -18.41
N GLY A 133 -12.86 -14.65 -18.86
CA GLY A 133 -14.23 -15.09 -18.61
C GLY A 133 -14.68 -14.94 -17.16
N LEU A 134 -14.11 -13.99 -16.41
CA LEU A 134 -14.46 -13.76 -15.01
C LEU A 134 -15.62 -12.76 -14.88
N GLU A 135 -16.53 -13.07 -13.96
CA GLU A 135 -17.64 -12.20 -13.58
C GLU A 135 -17.16 -11.09 -12.64
N LEU A 136 -17.23 -9.83 -13.10
CA LEU A 136 -16.67 -8.69 -12.36
C LEU A 136 -17.54 -8.21 -11.20
N ASN A 137 -18.82 -8.57 -11.20
CA ASN A 137 -19.79 -8.19 -10.17
C ASN A 137 -19.58 -8.94 -8.84
N GLU A 138 -18.76 -9.99 -8.84
CA GLU A 138 -18.40 -10.75 -7.64
C GLU A 138 -17.14 -10.19 -6.95
N LEU A 139 -16.51 -9.14 -7.49
CA LEU A 139 -15.26 -8.59 -6.95
C LEU A 139 -15.47 -7.24 -6.23
N ASP A 140 -14.97 -7.16 -5.00
CA ASP A 140 -14.91 -5.94 -4.20
C ASP A 140 -13.55 -5.25 -4.41
N ILE A 141 -13.50 -4.27 -5.31
CA ILE A 141 -12.26 -3.59 -5.65
C ILE A 141 -11.83 -2.62 -4.54
N ILE A 142 -10.60 -2.78 -4.03
CA ILE A 142 -9.97 -1.84 -3.09
C ILE A 142 -8.73 -1.20 -3.72
N ALA A 143 -8.72 0.13 -3.77
CA ALA A 143 -7.55 0.93 -4.14
C ALA A 143 -6.83 1.47 -2.89
N PHE A 144 -5.59 1.05 -2.67
CA PHE A 144 -4.70 1.75 -1.74
C PHE A 144 -3.98 2.88 -2.48
N SER A 145 -4.36 4.13 -2.22
CA SER A 145 -3.72 5.31 -2.80
C SER A 145 -2.74 5.93 -1.81
N SER A 146 -1.48 6.04 -2.21
CA SER A 146 -0.45 6.73 -1.46
C SER A 146 0.32 7.66 -2.38
N LEU A 147 -0.16 8.90 -2.52
CA LEU A 147 0.46 9.94 -3.33
C LEU A 147 1.31 10.84 -2.43
N LYS A 148 2.59 10.99 -2.76
CA LYS A 148 3.53 11.82 -2.00
C LYS A 148 3.50 13.26 -2.49
N ARG A 149 3.25 13.46 -3.78
CA ARG A 149 3.23 14.78 -4.42
C ARG A 149 1.85 15.40 -4.41
N GLU A 150 0.82 14.65 -4.02
CA GLU A 150 -0.57 15.06 -4.10
C GLU A 150 -1.35 14.64 -2.86
N VAL A 151 -2.32 15.46 -2.47
CA VAL A 151 -3.22 15.19 -1.34
C VAL A 151 -4.64 15.56 -1.74
N LEU A 152 -5.62 14.79 -1.29
CA LEU A 152 -7.03 15.13 -1.49
C LEU A 152 -7.33 16.46 -0.77
N ASP A 153 -8.05 17.35 -1.44
CA ASP A 153 -8.51 18.64 -0.86
C ASP A 153 -9.51 18.44 0.28
#